data_AF-A0A523PCA0-F1
#
_entry.id   AF-A0A523PCA0-F1
#
_cell.length_a   1.000
_cell.length_b   1.000
_cell.length_c   1.000
_cell.angle_alpha   90.00
_cell.angle_beta   90.00
_cell.angle_gamma   90.00
#
_symmetry.space_group_name_H-M   'P 1'
#
loop_
_entity.id
_entity.type
_entity.pdbx_description
1 polymer ?
#
loop_
_entity_poly.entity_id
_entity_poly.type
_entity_poly.pdbx_seq_one_letter_code
_entity_poly.pdbx_strand_id
1 'polypeptide(L)'
;MNVSSSGSKTFNPRSPTMSATVPLEDSAIQISLRAREDNSKRVLQATGHYHGIINLHLAEQDVIRYELLYSRLQSIMIGSQEIGSKVACSPGTREVGESVVGLYTPEGDSIVFSGGIMVHVHTMSRFIKWMLAHDYEIDPGFKAGDIFENNDTFIGGVHIPDVMDVTPIFCEGELIGWTGMVTHVLEVGG
;
A
#
# COMPACT_ATOMS: atom_id res chain seq x y z
N MET A 1 70.28 15.28 6.29
CA MET A 1 69.28 14.49 5.54
C MET A 1 67.93 15.22 5.63
N ASN A 2 67.40 15.60 4.47
CA ASN A 2 66.02 15.95 4.09
C ASN A 2 64.98 16.46 5.11
N VAL A 3 64.70 17.76 4.99
CA VAL A 3 63.39 18.43 4.71
C VAL A 3 62.09 17.59 4.79
N SER A 4 61.10 18.02 5.56
CA SER A 4 59.84 18.62 5.05
C SER A 4 58.73 18.76 6.12
N SER A 5 57.98 19.85 6.01
CA SER A 5 56.92 20.34 6.87
C SER A 5 55.52 19.94 6.40
N SER A 6 54.57 20.00 7.35
CA SER A 6 53.15 20.34 7.18
C SER A 6 52.19 19.32 6.55
N GLY A 7 50.97 19.29 7.08
CA GLY A 7 49.82 18.68 6.42
C GLY A 7 48.78 18.17 7.40
N SER A 8 47.98 19.09 7.97
CA SER A 8 46.71 18.74 8.58
C SER A 8 45.87 17.95 7.57
N LYS A 9 45.38 16.77 7.97
CA LYS A 9 44.39 16.06 7.16
C LYS A 9 43.06 16.79 7.30
N THR A 10 42.86 17.77 6.44
CA THR A 10 41.56 18.35 6.18
C THR A 10 40.62 17.25 5.69
N PHE A 11 39.53 17.08 6.42
CA PHE A 11 38.36 16.34 5.97
C PHE A 11 37.90 16.96 4.64
N ASN A 12 37.81 16.15 3.58
CA ASN A 12 37.33 16.59 2.27
C ASN A 12 35.86 16.13 2.10
N PRO A 13 34.86 16.98 2.35
CA PRO A 13 33.46 16.63 2.23
C PRO A 13 32.97 16.89 0.80
N ARG A 14 33.57 16.28 -0.21
CA ARG A 14 33.09 16.34 -1.60
C ARG A 14 33.41 15.05 -2.35
N SER A 15 32.81 13.94 -1.92
CA SER A 15 32.35 12.94 -2.89
C SER A 15 31.09 13.51 -3.54
N PRO A 16 30.94 13.45 -4.87
CA PRO A 16 29.72 13.91 -5.51
C PRO A 16 28.60 13.03 -4.97
N THR A 17 27.68 13.62 -4.22
CA THR A 17 26.36 13.05 -3.99
C THR A 17 25.79 12.79 -5.38
N MET A 18 25.76 11.52 -5.79
CA MET A 18 24.91 11.12 -6.90
C MET A 18 23.48 11.33 -6.40
N SER A 19 23.02 12.57 -6.61
CA SER A 19 21.62 12.89 -6.82
C SER A 19 21.20 12.07 -8.04
N ALA A 20 20.74 10.87 -7.76
CA ALA A 20 20.00 10.06 -8.70
C ALA A 20 18.95 9.33 -7.87
N THR A 21 17.86 10.05 -7.57
CA THR A 21 16.56 9.46 -7.92
C THR A 21 16.79 8.92 -9.32
N VAL A 22 16.81 7.60 -9.52
CA VAL A 22 16.74 7.07 -10.89
C VAL A 22 15.26 7.18 -11.22
N PRO A 23 14.80 8.26 -11.88
CA PRO A 23 13.41 8.33 -12.27
C PRO A 23 13.27 7.31 -13.41
N LEU A 24 12.17 6.59 -13.43
CA LEU A 24 11.83 5.78 -14.60
C LEU A 24 11.81 6.73 -15.82
N GLU A 25 12.46 6.34 -16.92
CA GLU A 25 12.46 7.12 -18.15
C GLU A 25 11.01 7.28 -18.65
N ASP A 26 10.58 8.53 -18.82
CA ASP A 26 9.31 8.91 -19.44
C ASP A 26 9.36 8.61 -20.94
N SER A 27 8.90 7.42 -21.35
CA SER A 27 8.22 7.13 -22.64
C SER A 27 8.05 5.61 -22.75
N ALA A 28 6.92 5.02 -23.10
CA ALA A 28 5.63 5.50 -23.58
C ALA A 28 4.60 4.41 -23.23
N ILE A 29 3.37 4.80 -22.87
CA ILE A 29 2.27 3.97 -22.36
C ILE A 29 2.48 3.61 -20.87
N GLN A 30 1.46 3.93 -20.07
CA GLN A 30 1.29 3.54 -18.66
C GLN A 30 1.97 2.20 -18.36
N ILE A 31 3.00 2.20 -17.52
CA ILE A 31 3.53 0.95 -16.96
C ILE A 31 2.36 0.29 -16.24
N SER A 32 1.97 -0.91 -16.67
CA SER A 32 0.90 -1.68 -16.04
C SER A 32 1.15 -1.79 -14.54
N LEU A 33 0.09 -1.90 -13.74
CA LEU A 33 0.21 -1.98 -12.29
C LEU A 33 1.08 -3.16 -11.86
N ARG A 34 1.03 -4.26 -12.62
CA ARG A 34 1.93 -5.40 -12.46
C ARG A 34 3.40 -5.01 -12.64
N ALA A 35 3.74 -4.31 -13.72
CA ALA A 35 5.11 -3.90 -13.97
C ALA A 35 5.61 -2.85 -12.95
N ARG A 36 4.72 -2.01 -12.41
CA ARG A 36 5.02 -1.10 -11.29
C ARG A 36 5.37 -1.89 -10.02
N GLU A 37 4.61 -2.93 -9.70
CA GLU A 37 4.82 -3.81 -8.55
C GLU A 37 6.15 -4.59 -8.66
N ASP A 38 6.42 -5.18 -9.83
CA ASP A 38 7.68 -5.88 -10.13
C ASP A 38 8.88 -4.94 -10.03
N ASN A 39 8.74 -3.71 -10.54
CA ASN A 39 9.77 -2.69 -10.41
C ASN A 39 10.01 -2.29 -8.96
N SER A 40 8.96 -2.11 -8.16
CA SER A 40 9.06 -1.80 -6.73
C SER A 40 9.86 -2.86 -5.98
N LYS A 41 9.58 -4.15 -6.21
CA LYS A 41 10.34 -5.27 -5.65
C LYS A 41 11.82 -5.23 -6.05
N ARG A 42 12.11 -5.02 -7.33
CA ARG A 42 13.49 -4.96 -7.86
C ARG A 42 14.27 -3.82 -7.21
N VAL A 43 13.67 -2.64 -7.12
CA VAL A 43 14.31 -1.47 -6.52
C VAL A 43 14.50 -1.65 -5.02
N LEU A 44 13.53 -2.24 -4.32
CA LEU A 44 13.67 -2.59 -2.91
C LEU A 44 14.85 -3.52 -2.67
N GLN A 45 15.01 -4.57 -3.49
CA GLN A 45 16.13 -5.50 -3.40
C GLN A 45 17.49 -4.82 -3.66
N ALA A 46 17.54 -3.91 -4.63
CA ALA A 46 18.79 -3.23 -5.00
C ALA A 46 19.20 -2.13 -4.02
N THR A 47 18.23 -1.41 -3.45
CA THR A 47 18.48 -0.19 -2.66
C THR A 47 18.23 -0.36 -1.16
N GLY A 48 17.47 -1.38 -0.75
CA GLY A 48 16.97 -1.52 0.62
C GLY A 48 15.82 -0.57 0.96
N HIS A 49 15.30 0.21 0.00
CA HIS A 49 14.27 1.23 0.23
C HIS A 49 13.02 0.93 -0.60
N TYR A 50 11.84 1.07 0.02
CA TYR A 50 10.54 0.92 -0.67
C TYR A 50 10.42 1.92 -1.83
N HIS A 51 10.13 1.43 -3.04
CA HIS A 51 10.17 2.21 -4.29
C HIS A 51 11.49 2.99 -4.53
N GLY A 52 12.59 2.65 -3.83
CA GLY A 52 13.84 3.40 -3.89
C GLY A 52 13.76 4.79 -3.25
N ILE A 53 12.74 5.02 -2.41
CA ILE A 53 12.53 6.29 -1.74
C ILE A 53 13.52 6.40 -0.59
N ILE A 54 14.58 7.18 -0.80
CA ILE A 54 15.62 7.45 0.21
C ILE A 54 15.24 8.67 1.07
N ASN A 55 14.65 9.70 0.44
CA ASN A 55 14.27 10.94 1.10
C ASN A 55 12.73 11.06 1.11
N LEU A 56 12.16 11.37 2.27
CA LEU A 56 10.72 11.50 2.46
C LEU A 56 10.29 12.93 2.17
N HIS A 57 10.29 13.30 0.89
CA HIS A 57 10.13 14.69 0.44
C HIS A 57 8.98 15.45 1.11
N LEU A 58 7.79 14.84 1.20
CA LEU A 58 6.63 15.49 1.83
C LEU A 58 6.84 15.73 3.32
N ALA A 59 7.40 14.75 4.04
CA ALA A 59 7.66 14.86 5.48
C ALA A 59 8.82 15.83 5.78
N GLU A 60 9.84 15.87 4.91
CA GLU A 60 11.00 16.75 5.04
C GLU A 60 10.68 18.21 4.73
N GLN A 61 9.82 18.47 3.74
CA GLN A 61 9.42 19.82 3.36
C GLN A 61 8.34 20.40 4.27
N ASP A 62 7.34 19.60 4.64
CA ASP A 62 6.18 20.05 5.40
C ASP A 62 5.65 18.92 6.30
N VAL A 63 6.31 18.76 7.44
CA VAL A 63 5.93 17.78 8.47
C VAL A 63 4.49 17.96 8.95
N ILE A 64 3.99 19.19 9.02
CA ILE A 64 2.63 19.48 9.48
C ILE A 64 1.63 18.92 8.47
N ARG A 65 1.86 19.17 7.18
CA ARG A 65 1.01 18.64 6.12
C ARG A 65 1.06 17.12 6.05
N TYR A 66 2.23 16.52 6.22
CA TYR A 66 2.38 15.06 6.27
C TYR A 66 1.54 14.45 7.41
N GLU A 67 1.72 14.94 8.65
CA GLU A 67 1.00 14.43 9.82
C GLU A 67 -0.51 14.69 9.73
N LEU A 68 -0.91 15.84 9.19
CA LEU A 68 -2.32 16.15 8.96
C LEU A 68 -2.96 15.19 7.95
N LEU A 69 -2.24 14.86 6.87
CA LEU A 69 -2.72 13.91 5.88
C LEU A 69 -2.86 12.51 6.50
N TYR A 70 -1.81 12.03 7.17
CA TYR A 70 -1.81 10.73 7.82
C TYR A 70 -2.95 10.60 8.84
N SER A 71 -3.07 11.55 9.77
CA SER A 71 -4.11 11.54 10.81
C SER A 71 -5.53 11.59 10.24
N ARG A 72 -5.76 12.32 9.15
CA ARG A 72 -7.06 12.34 8.45
C ARG A 72 -7.38 10.99 7.81
N LEU A 73 -6.44 10.41 7.07
CA LEU A 73 -6.65 9.10 6.43
C LEU A 73 -6.89 8.01 7.49
N GLN A 74 -6.11 8.01 8.57
CA GLN A 74 -6.28 7.09 9.68
C GLN A 74 -7.66 7.23 10.34
N SER A 75 -8.10 8.47 10.58
CA SER A 75 -9.42 8.74 11.17
C SER A 75 -10.56 8.27 10.26
N ILE A 76 -10.42 8.42 8.94
CA ILE A 76 -11.39 7.91 7.96
C ILE A 76 -11.48 6.39 8.05
N MET A 77 -10.35 5.67 8.05
CA MET A 77 -10.37 4.20 8.15
C MET A 77 -11.02 3.69 9.44
N ILE A 78 -10.69 4.31 10.58
CA ILE A 78 -11.29 3.97 11.87
C ILE A 78 -12.80 4.25 11.86
N GLY A 79 -13.21 5.43 11.37
CA GLY A 79 -14.62 5.80 11.28
C GLY A 79 -15.41 4.89 10.34
N SER A 80 -14.83 4.49 9.21
CA SER A 80 -15.44 3.55 8.27
C SER A 80 -15.70 2.18 8.91
N GLN A 81 -14.74 1.65 9.68
CA GLN A 81 -14.94 0.41 10.43
C GLN A 81 -16.06 0.56 11.48
N GLU A 82 -16.05 1.66 12.25
CA GLU A 82 -17.05 1.91 13.29
C GLU A 82 -18.47 2.07 12.74
N ILE A 83 -18.61 2.70 11.58
CA ILE A 83 -19.91 2.83 10.90
C ILE A 83 -20.33 1.48 10.30
N GLY A 84 -19.41 0.77 9.65
CA GLY A 84 -19.66 -0.55 9.06
C GLY A 84 -20.13 -1.57 10.09
N SER A 85 -19.51 -1.61 11.27
CA SER A 85 -19.89 -2.54 12.34
C SER A 85 -21.32 -2.34 12.85
N LYS A 86 -21.86 -1.11 12.77
CA LYS A 86 -23.24 -0.79 13.17
C LYS A 86 -24.29 -1.33 12.20
N VAL A 87 -23.90 -1.63 10.95
CA VAL A 87 -24.76 -2.25 9.93
C VAL A 87 -24.84 -3.76 10.12
N ALA A 88 -23.78 -4.37 10.68
CA ALA A 88 -23.71 -5.80 10.85
C ALA A 88 -24.75 -6.33 11.85
N CYS A 89 -25.35 -7.47 11.52
CA CYS A 89 -26.16 -8.26 12.45
C CYS A 89 -25.31 -9.25 13.26
N SER A 90 -24.16 -9.68 12.72
CA SER A 90 -23.24 -10.61 13.39
C SER A 90 -22.65 -9.97 14.66
N PRO A 91 -22.76 -10.61 15.83
CA PRO A 91 -22.10 -10.16 17.05
C PRO A 91 -20.58 -10.08 16.92
N GLY A 92 -19.97 -10.97 16.12
CA GLY A 92 -18.52 -10.96 15.86
C GLY A 92 -18.08 -9.62 15.24
N THR A 93 -18.75 -9.20 14.16
CA THR A 93 -18.45 -7.92 13.52
C THR A 93 -18.88 -6.71 14.37
N ARG A 94 -20.08 -6.77 14.98
CA ARG A 94 -20.71 -5.63 15.65
C ARG A 94 -20.14 -5.34 17.04
N GLU A 95 -19.90 -6.38 17.83
CA GLU A 95 -19.53 -6.25 19.25
C GLU A 95 -18.05 -6.57 19.49
N VAL A 96 -17.54 -7.62 18.85
CA VAL A 96 -16.13 -8.05 19.00
C VAL A 96 -15.20 -7.24 18.10
N GLY A 97 -15.70 -6.77 16.95
CA GLY A 97 -14.93 -6.02 15.97
C GLY A 97 -14.11 -6.91 15.03
N GLU A 98 -14.63 -8.08 14.67
CA GLU A 98 -14.02 -9.01 13.70
C GLU A 98 -14.13 -8.47 12.25
N SER A 99 -13.50 -7.33 12.03
CA SER A 99 -13.34 -6.67 10.74
C SER A 99 -12.04 -5.88 10.72
N VAL A 100 -11.59 -5.45 9.54
CA VAL A 100 -10.59 -4.39 9.37
C VAL A 100 -10.84 -3.70 8.04
N VAL A 101 -10.63 -2.39 8.01
CA VAL A 101 -10.72 -1.55 6.81
C VAL A 101 -9.33 -0.99 6.51
N GLY A 102 -8.91 -0.98 5.25
CA GLY A 102 -7.59 -0.53 4.84
C GLY A 102 -7.62 0.32 3.57
N LEU A 103 -6.60 1.18 3.43
CA LEU A 103 -6.30 1.95 2.23
C LEU A 103 -4.97 1.46 1.66
N TYR A 104 -4.95 1.23 0.34
CA TYR A 104 -3.81 0.65 -0.36
C TYR A 104 -3.39 1.51 -1.55
N THR A 105 -2.11 1.46 -1.91
CA THR A 105 -1.56 2.03 -3.15
C THR A 105 -2.13 1.29 -4.37
N PRO A 106 -2.01 1.84 -5.59
CA PRO A 106 -2.45 1.16 -6.81
C PRO A 106 -1.85 -0.25 -6.98
N GLU A 107 -0.60 -0.46 -6.53
CA GLU A 107 0.12 -1.73 -6.54
C GLU A 107 -0.32 -2.70 -5.43
N GLY A 108 -1.22 -2.27 -4.54
CA GLY A 108 -1.76 -3.08 -3.45
C GLY A 108 -0.94 -3.07 -2.17
N ASP A 109 -0.06 -2.09 -1.94
CA ASP A 109 0.66 -1.95 -0.67
C ASP A 109 -0.14 -1.11 0.34
N SER A 110 -0.21 -1.55 1.59
CA SER A 110 -1.02 -0.87 2.62
C SER A 110 -0.44 0.48 3.02
N ILE A 111 -1.29 1.50 3.10
CA ILE A 111 -0.97 2.87 3.50
C ILE A 111 -1.41 3.14 4.94
N VAL A 112 -2.71 2.98 5.22
CA VAL A 112 -3.31 3.13 6.55
C VAL A 112 -4.44 2.12 6.72
N PHE A 113 -4.76 1.76 7.95
CA PHE A 113 -5.79 0.78 8.26
C PHE A 113 -6.45 1.08 9.59
N SER A 114 -7.65 0.57 9.78
CA SER A 114 -8.36 0.59 11.06
C SER A 114 -7.75 -0.44 12.04
N GLY A 115 -8.43 -0.74 13.15
CA GLY A 115 -8.05 -1.85 14.03
C GLY A 115 -8.76 -3.16 13.67
N GLY A 116 -8.72 -4.12 14.59
CA GLY A 116 -9.47 -5.38 14.51
C GLY A 116 -8.59 -6.57 14.08
N ILE A 117 -9.04 -7.33 13.09
CA ILE A 117 -8.38 -8.56 12.62
C ILE A 117 -7.19 -8.24 11.68
N MET A 118 -6.11 -7.74 12.28
CA MET A 118 -4.96 -7.13 11.58
C MET A 118 -4.23 -8.04 10.57
N VAL A 119 -4.35 -9.37 10.69
CA VAL A 119 -3.77 -10.30 9.71
C VAL A 119 -4.25 -9.97 8.29
N HIS A 120 -5.46 -9.41 8.15
CA HIS A 120 -6.04 -9.13 6.84
C HIS A 120 -5.53 -7.90 6.13
N VAL A 121 -4.73 -7.06 6.79
CA VAL A 121 -3.98 -6.00 6.09
C VAL A 121 -3.08 -6.60 5.01
N HIS A 122 -2.43 -7.74 5.33
CA HIS A 122 -1.61 -8.45 4.36
C HIS A 122 -2.42 -9.26 3.35
N THR A 123 -3.53 -9.87 3.77
CA THR A 123 -4.30 -10.75 2.88
C THR A 123 -5.04 -9.98 1.80
N MET A 124 -5.60 -8.80 2.11
CA MET A 124 -6.18 -7.90 1.12
C MET A 124 -5.11 -7.35 0.16
N SER A 125 -3.93 -6.99 0.67
CA SER A 125 -2.78 -6.62 -0.17
C SER A 125 -2.43 -7.74 -1.16
N ARG A 126 -2.41 -8.99 -0.68
CA ARG A 126 -2.15 -10.17 -1.51
C ARG A 126 -3.26 -10.40 -2.54
N PHE A 127 -4.52 -10.20 -2.17
CA PHE A 127 -5.65 -10.28 -3.09
C PHE A 127 -5.50 -9.26 -4.25
N ILE A 128 -5.22 -7.99 -3.94
CA ILE A 128 -4.99 -6.96 -4.96
C ILE A 128 -3.83 -7.37 -5.87
N LYS A 129 -2.68 -7.73 -5.29
CA LYS A 129 -1.49 -8.15 -6.07
C LYS A 129 -1.75 -9.39 -6.92
N TRP A 130 -2.59 -10.31 -6.44
CA TRP A 130 -3.01 -11.46 -7.22
C TRP A 130 -3.82 -11.04 -8.45
N MET A 131 -4.77 -10.12 -8.31
CA MET A 131 -5.51 -9.58 -9.46
C MET A 131 -4.56 -8.96 -10.49
N LEU A 132 -3.59 -8.15 -10.03
CA LEU A 132 -2.58 -7.55 -10.91
C LEU A 132 -1.74 -8.60 -11.65
N ALA A 133 -1.39 -9.70 -10.98
CA ALA A 133 -0.60 -10.79 -11.56
C ALA A 133 -1.38 -11.66 -12.56
N HIS A 134 -2.72 -11.62 -12.52
CA HIS A 134 -3.62 -12.42 -13.35
C HIS A 134 -4.35 -11.57 -14.39
N ASP A 135 -3.74 -10.46 -14.81
CA ASP A 135 -4.18 -9.62 -15.92
C ASP A 135 -5.60 -9.04 -15.77
N TYR A 136 -6.08 -8.88 -14.53
CA TYR A 136 -7.36 -8.20 -14.26
C TYR A 136 -7.39 -6.75 -14.75
N GLU A 137 -6.23 -6.12 -14.93
CA GLU A 137 -6.12 -4.79 -15.54
C GLU A 137 -6.61 -4.79 -17.01
N ILE A 138 -6.51 -5.93 -17.69
CA ILE A 138 -6.92 -6.14 -19.09
C ILE A 138 -8.34 -6.70 -19.16
N ASP A 139 -8.63 -7.76 -18.41
CA ASP A 139 -9.93 -8.44 -18.38
C ASP A 139 -10.19 -8.97 -16.98
N PRO A 140 -11.23 -8.49 -16.26
CA PRO A 140 -12.35 -7.64 -16.69
C PRO A 140 -12.03 -6.13 -16.83
N GLY A 141 -10.83 -5.71 -16.44
CA GLY A 141 -10.47 -4.31 -16.24
C GLY A 141 -10.94 -3.78 -14.87
N PHE A 142 -10.38 -2.65 -14.46
CA PHE A 142 -10.80 -1.93 -13.25
C PHE A 142 -11.55 -0.65 -13.63
N LYS A 143 -12.73 -0.45 -13.07
CA LYS A 143 -13.55 0.75 -13.29
C LYS A 143 -14.03 1.34 -11.98
N ALA A 144 -14.27 2.65 -11.99
CA ALA A 144 -14.83 3.34 -10.85
C ALA A 144 -16.21 2.76 -10.50
N GLY A 145 -16.38 2.37 -9.23
CA GLY A 145 -17.61 1.75 -8.74
C GLY A 145 -17.63 0.22 -8.78
N ASP A 146 -16.59 -0.43 -9.34
CA ASP A 146 -16.45 -1.88 -9.24
C ASP A 146 -16.19 -2.32 -7.79
N ILE A 147 -16.62 -3.53 -7.45
CA ILE A 147 -16.33 -4.18 -6.16
C ILE A 147 -15.82 -5.58 -6.48
N PHE A 148 -14.67 -5.93 -5.91
CA PHE A 148 -14.08 -7.26 -6.04
C PHE A 148 -14.13 -7.96 -4.69
N GLU A 149 -14.73 -9.14 -4.64
CA GLU A 149 -14.85 -9.94 -3.41
C GLU A 149 -13.96 -11.18 -3.49
N ASN A 150 -13.37 -11.58 -2.36
CA ASN A 150 -12.54 -12.77 -2.25
C ASN A 150 -12.54 -13.35 -0.83
N ASN A 151 -12.66 -14.67 -0.76
CA ASN A 151 -12.39 -15.47 0.43
C ASN A 151 -11.57 -16.75 0.11
N ASP A 152 -10.95 -16.82 -1.07
CA ASP A 152 -10.10 -17.95 -1.46
C ASP A 152 -8.81 -17.98 -0.63
N THR A 153 -8.63 -19.07 0.12
CA THR A 153 -7.49 -19.29 1.02
C THR A 153 -6.17 -19.52 0.28
N PHE A 154 -6.19 -19.91 -1.00
CA PHE A 154 -4.98 -20.03 -1.81
C PHE A 154 -4.47 -18.67 -2.30
N ILE A 155 -5.38 -17.72 -2.49
CA ILE A 155 -5.08 -16.38 -3.00
C ILE A 155 -4.65 -15.45 -1.88
N GLY A 156 -5.36 -15.48 -0.74
CA GLY A 156 -5.02 -14.63 0.40
C GLY A 156 -5.81 -14.91 1.68
N GLY A 157 -6.92 -15.64 1.64
CA GLY A 157 -7.72 -15.96 2.82
C GLY A 157 -6.94 -16.70 3.91
N VAL A 158 -7.21 -16.38 5.19
CA VAL A 158 -6.74 -17.18 6.33
C VAL A 158 -7.62 -18.42 6.45
N HIS A 159 -8.93 -18.22 6.34
CA HIS A 159 -9.95 -19.26 6.23
C HIS A 159 -11.17 -18.70 5.48
N ILE A 160 -12.04 -19.58 5.02
CA ILE A 160 -13.17 -19.25 4.13
C ILE A 160 -14.17 -18.25 4.77
N PRO A 161 -14.44 -18.27 6.09
CA PRO A 161 -15.30 -17.28 6.75
C PRO A 161 -14.82 -15.83 6.72
N ASP A 162 -13.57 -15.56 6.36
CA ASP A 162 -13.10 -14.18 6.20
C ASP A 162 -13.38 -13.69 4.78
N VAL A 163 -14.44 -12.91 4.62
CA VAL A 163 -14.86 -12.36 3.33
C VAL A 163 -14.29 -10.96 3.15
N MET A 164 -13.53 -10.76 2.09
CA MET A 164 -12.82 -9.52 1.79
C MET A 164 -13.37 -8.85 0.55
N ASP A 165 -13.59 -7.56 0.63
CA ASP A 165 -13.99 -6.71 -0.49
C ASP A 165 -12.90 -5.68 -0.74
N VAL A 166 -12.55 -5.44 -2.00
CA VAL A 166 -11.69 -4.33 -2.42
C VAL A 166 -12.37 -3.51 -3.52
N THR A 167 -12.28 -2.19 -3.38
CA THR A 167 -12.90 -1.20 -4.28
C THR A 167 -11.81 -0.28 -4.82
N PRO A 168 -11.66 -0.14 -6.15
CA PRO A 168 -10.70 0.77 -6.74
C PRO A 168 -11.12 2.24 -6.57
N ILE A 169 -10.15 3.09 -6.24
CA ILE A 169 -10.34 4.52 -6.06
C ILE A 169 -9.79 5.23 -7.30
N PHE A 170 -10.66 5.94 -8.02
CA PHE A 170 -10.29 6.70 -9.20
C PHE A 170 -10.29 8.21 -8.94
N CYS A 171 -9.30 8.91 -9.51
CA CYS A 171 -9.26 10.36 -9.58
C CYS A 171 -8.87 10.76 -11.01
N GLU A 172 -9.66 11.63 -11.64
CA GLU A 172 -9.40 12.11 -13.01
C GLU A 172 -9.19 10.99 -14.06
N GLY A 173 -9.85 9.83 -13.84
CA GLY A 173 -9.76 8.67 -14.73
C GLY A 173 -8.55 7.75 -14.46
N GLU A 174 -7.72 8.06 -13.47
CA GLU A 174 -6.60 7.23 -13.05
C GLU A 174 -6.91 6.48 -11.74
N LEU A 175 -6.50 5.20 -11.67
CA LEU A 175 -6.54 4.44 -10.43
C LEU A 175 -5.45 4.94 -9.46
N ILE A 176 -5.87 5.55 -8.35
CA ILE A 176 -4.97 6.13 -7.34
C ILE A 176 -4.80 5.27 -6.08
N GLY A 177 -5.57 4.19 -5.95
CA GLY A 177 -5.46 3.25 -4.84
C GLY A 177 -6.68 2.35 -4.69
N TRP A 178 -6.76 1.67 -3.56
CA TRP A 178 -7.87 0.79 -3.21
C TRP A 178 -8.33 1.02 -1.78
N THR A 179 -9.63 0.93 -1.53
CA THR A 179 -10.13 0.65 -0.19
C THR A 179 -10.41 -0.84 -0.08
N GLY A 180 -10.02 -1.46 1.03
CA GLY A 180 -10.34 -2.85 1.33
C GLY A 180 -11.06 -2.96 2.66
N MET A 181 -11.98 -3.91 2.77
CA MET A 181 -12.58 -4.31 4.04
C MET A 181 -12.65 -5.82 4.11
N VAL A 182 -12.45 -6.38 5.30
CA VAL A 182 -12.79 -7.76 5.59
C VAL A 182 -13.76 -7.81 6.76
N THR A 183 -14.61 -8.82 6.78
CA THR A 183 -15.32 -9.24 7.98
C THR A 183 -15.34 -10.75 8.11
N HIS A 184 -15.27 -11.22 9.35
CA HIS A 184 -15.51 -12.63 9.65
C HIS A 184 -17.02 -12.90 9.67
N VAL A 185 -17.49 -13.81 8.81
CA VAL A 185 -18.88 -14.27 8.78
C VAL A 185 -19.05 -15.55 9.59
N LEU A 186 -20.26 -15.82 10.07
CA LEU A 186 -20.49 -16.95 10.99
C LEU A 186 -20.36 -18.32 10.31
N GLU A 187 -20.78 -18.41 9.05
CA GLU A 187 -20.81 -19.64 8.28
C GLU A 187 -20.76 -19.33 6.77
N VAL A 188 -20.33 -20.32 6.00
CA VAL A 188 -20.17 -20.25 4.54
C VAL A 188 -20.70 -21.54 3.85
N GLY A 189 -21.62 -22.25 4.52
CA GLY A 189 -22.26 -23.46 4.00
C GLY A 189 -21.43 -24.76 4.11
N GLY A 190 -20.57 -24.87 5.13
CA GLY A 190 -19.70 -26.04 5.38
C GLY A 190 -20.29 -27.11 6.31
#